data_AF-A0AAD7ZXV4-F1
#
_entry.id   AF-A0AAD7ZXV4-F1
#
_cell.length_a   1.000
_cell.length_b   1.000
_cell.length_c   1.000
_cell.angle_alpha   90.00
_cell.angle_beta   90.00
_cell.angle_gamma   90.00
#
_symmetry.space_group_name_H-M   'P 1'
#
loop_
_entity.id
_entity.type
_entity.pdbx_description
1 polymer ?
#
loop_
_entity_poly.entity_id
_entity_poly.type
_entity_poly.pdbx_seq_one_letter_code
_entity_poly.pdbx_strand_id
1 'polypeptide(L)'
;QFSEFEFITDDGLFQLMLKHGRVKVRTTAEEQERKNKEREKKCQLYRKAIEQLFRKRQAGELDEVTLALSAQLLIANPDITTVWNIRRQTLEHLQLSDENKQERLVEELHMTEKCLRVNPKSYGSWHHRCWVLTTMPTPKWDQELALCNKYLDLDERN
;
A
#
# COMPACT_ATOMS: atom_id res chain seq x y z
N GLN A 1 7.63 2.25 -20.44
CA GLN A 1 6.29 1.60 -20.38
C GLN A 1 5.72 1.71 -18.95
N PHE A 2 5.67 2.93 -18.40
CA PHE A 2 5.26 3.22 -17.01
C PHE A 2 3.95 4.00 -16.90
N SER A 3 3.29 4.31 -18.03
CA SER A 3 2.17 5.26 -18.08
C SER A 3 0.77 4.66 -17.88
N GLU A 4 0.62 3.32 -17.85
CA GLU A 4 -0.68 2.69 -17.60
C GLU A 4 -0.99 2.48 -16.10
N PHE A 5 -0.02 2.74 -15.22
CA PHE A 5 -0.06 2.34 -13.80
C PHE A 5 -0.57 3.42 -12.83
N GLU A 6 -0.81 4.65 -13.28
CA GLU A 6 -1.36 5.74 -12.45
C GLU A 6 -2.86 5.58 -12.15
N PHE A 7 -3.57 4.63 -12.78
CA PHE A 7 -5.02 4.47 -12.66
C PHE A 7 -5.53 3.76 -11.38
N ILE A 8 -4.63 3.27 -10.54
CA ILE A 8 -5.00 2.47 -9.35
C ILE A 8 -5.40 3.36 -8.16
N THR A 9 -5.05 4.66 -8.17
CA THR A 9 -5.26 5.58 -7.04
C THR A 9 -6.65 6.23 -6.98
N ASP A 10 -7.59 5.82 -7.83
CA ASP A 10 -8.91 6.46 -7.92
C ASP A 10 -9.93 5.89 -6.92
N ASP A 11 -10.69 6.79 -6.31
CA ASP A 11 -11.64 6.68 -5.16
C ASP A 11 -12.71 5.56 -5.30
N GLY A 12 -12.83 4.97 -6.48
CA GLY A 12 -13.74 3.87 -6.78
C GLY A 12 -13.39 2.52 -6.11
N LEU A 13 -12.12 2.26 -5.76
CA LEU A 13 -11.73 1.06 -4.99
C LEU A 13 -12.07 1.19 -3.50
N PHE A 14 -11.96 2.40 -2.95
CA PHE A 14 -12.31 2.75 -1.57
C PHE A 14 -13.77 2.38 -1.26
N GLN A 15 -14.70 2.75 -2.14
CA GLN A 15 -16.12 2.47 -1.98
C GLN A 15 -16.53 1.00 -2.14
N LEU A 16 -15.66 0.14 -2.67
CA LEU A 16 -15.97 -1.29 -2.85
C LEU A 16 -15.39 -2.18 -1.75
N MET A 17 -14.27 -1.78 -1.14
CA MET A 17 -13.58 -2.57 -0.11
C MET A 17 -13.91 -2.14 1.32
N LEU A 18 -14.43 -0.93 1.53
CA LEU A 18 -15.01 -0.55 2.82
C LEU A 18 -16.36 -1.26 3.04
N LYS A 19 -16.35 -2.25 3.94
CA LYS A 19 -17.56 -2.96 4.41
C LYS A 19 -18.47 -2.10 5.32
N HIS A 20 -18.09 -0.86 5.66
CA HIS A 20 -18.82 -0.02 6.60
C HIS A 20 -19.23 1.33 5.97
N GLY A 21 -20.48 1.74 6.18
CA GLY A 21 -20.93 3.12 5.90
C GLY A 21 -21.37 3.44 4.46
N ARG A 22 -21.52 2.46 3.57
CA ARG A 22 -21.81 2.72 2.14
C ARG A 22 -23.23 3.23 1.91
N VAL A 23 -23.37 4.50 1.54
CA VAL A 23 -24.65 5.11 1.12
C VAL A 23 -25.05 4.59 -0.26
N LYS A 24 -26.30 4.12 -0.41
CA LYS A 24 -26.80 3.54 -1.66
C LYS A 24 -27.28 4.64 -2.60
N VAL A 25 -26.44 5.02 -3.57
CA VAL A 25 -26.78 6.01 -4.61
C VAL A 25 -27.40 5.29 -5.82
N ARG A 26 -28.47 5.86 -6.38
CA ARG A 26 -29.17 5.32 -7.57
C ARG A 26 -28.45 5.81 -8.85
N THR A 27 -27.59 4.98 -9.41
CA THR A 27 -26.89 5.23 -10.69
C THR A 27 -27.71 4.75 -11.90
N THR A 28 -27.50 5.37 -13.07
CA THR A 28 -28.09 4.92 -14.34
C THR A 28 -27.48 3.57 -14.77
N ALA A 29 -28.19 2.82 -15.62
CA ALA A 29 -27.71 1.51 -16.10
C ALA A 29 -26.39 1.62 -16.88
N GLU A 30 -26.25 2.66 -17.72
CA GLU A 30 -25.03 2.93 -18.49
C GLU A 30 -23.83 3.28 -17.61
N GLU A 31 -24.04 4.14 -16.60
CA GLU A 31 -23.01 4.50 -15.62
C GLU A 31 -22.57 3.28 -14.79
N GLN A 32 -23.53 2.41 -14.46
CA GLN A 32 -23.25 1.18 -13.73
C GLN A 32 -22.44 0.19 -14.56
N GLU A 33 -22.75 0.06 -15.85
CA GLU A 33 -22.00 -0.81 -16.77
C GLU A 33 -20.55 -0.30 -16.96
N ARG A 34 -20.37 1.01 -17.15
CA ARG A 34 -19.03 1.62 -17.23
C ARG A 34 -18.19 1.34 -15.98
N LYS A 35 -18.76 1.59 -14.79
CA LYS A 35 -18.10 1.30 -13.50
C LYS A 35 -17.78 -0.19 -13.34
N ASN A 36 -18.66 -1.08 -13.79
CA ASN A 36 -18.42 -2.52 -13.72
C ASN A 36 -17.26 -2.94 -14.64
N LYS A 37 -17.20 -2.42 -15.87
CA LYS A 37 -16.09 -2.67 -16.80
C LYS A 37 -14.75 -2.18 -16.26
N GLU A 38 -14.72 -0.98 -15.67
CA GLU A 38 -13.52 -0.43 -15.02
C GLU A 38 -13.07 -1.27 -13.82
N ARG A 39 -14.00 -1.68 -12.96
CA ARG A 39 -13.73 -2.55 -11.82
C ARG A 39 -13.17 -3.90 -12.26
N GLU A 40 -13.74 -4.49 -13.32
CA GLU A 40 -13.27 -5.76 -13.84
C GLU A 40 -11.84 -5.68 -14.37
N LYS A 41 -11.51 -4.62 -15.13
CA LYS A 41 -10.13 -4.36 -15.55
C LYS A 41 -9.17 -4.21 -14.36
N LYS A 42 -9.56 -3.42 -13.34
CA LYS A 42 -8.77 -3.25 -12.11
C LYS A 42 -8.58 -4.59 -11.37
N CYS A 43 -9.64 -5.38 -11.22
CA CYS A 43 -9.58 -6.71 -10.61
C CYS A 43 -8.66 -7.67 -11.38
N GLN A 44 -8.68 -7.66 -12.71
CA GLN A 44 -7.80 -8.50 -13.52
C GLN A 44 -6.33 -8.12 -13.36
N LEU A 45 -6.01 -6.82 -13.40
CA LEU A 45 -4.64 -6.33 -13.15
C LEU A 45 -4.17 -6.68 -11.75
N TYR A 46 -5.03 -6.49 -10.76
CA TYR A 46 -4.73 -6.82 -9.36
C TYR A 46 -4.43 -8.30 -9.16
N ARG A 47 -5.26 -9.19 -9.74
CA ARG A 47 -5.03 -10.65 -9.71
C ARG A 47 -3.69 -11.03 -10.34
N LYS A 48 -3.39 -10.48 -11.52
CA LYS A 48 -2.11 -10.72 -12.21
C LYS A 48 -0.91 -10.27 -11.37
N ALA A 49 -1.00 -9.09 -10.74
CA ALA A 49 0.05 -8.57 -9.88
C ALA A 49 0.27 -9.45 -8.64
N ILE A 50 -0.81 -9.94 -8.00
CA ILE A 50 -0.72 -10.92 -6.91
C ILE A 50 -0.04 -12.20 -7.38
N GLU A 51 -0.51 -12.81 -8.47
CA GLU A 51 0.07 -14.05 -9.02
C GLU A 51 1.55 -13.89 -9.33
N GLN A 52 1.93 -12.77 -9.94
CA GLN A 52 3.34 -12.47 -10.22
C GLN A 52 4.16 -12.32 -8.94
N LEU A 53 3.66 -11.59 -7.93
CA LEU A 53 4.35 -11.44 -6.64
C LEU A 53 4.60 -12.80 -5.98
N PHE A 54 3.59 -13.68 -5.95
CA PHE A 54 3.72 -15.01 -5.36
C PHE A 54 4.67 -15.90 -6.15
N ARG A 55 4.66 -15.85 -7.49
CA ARG A 55 5.62 -16.58 -8.32
C ARG A 55 7.06 -16.15 -8.03
N LYS A 56 7.32 -14.84 -7.99
CA LYS A 56 8.66 -14.30 -7.65
C LYS A 56 9.10 -14.76 -6.26
N ARG A 57 8.21 -14.68 -5.27
CA ARG A 57 8.49 -15.17 -3.92
C ARG A 57 8.85 -16.67 -3.91
N GLN A 58 8.10 -17.50 -4.62
CA GLN A 58 8.37 -18.94 -4.73
C GLN A 58 9.72 -19.24 -5.42
N ALA A 59 10.08 -18.42 -6.41
CA ALA A 59 11.37 -18.50 -7.09
C ALA A 59 12.54 -17.92 -6.26
N GLY A 60 12.28 -17.33 -5.09
CA GLY A 60 13.30 -16.66 -4.27
C GLY A 60 13.75 -15.30 -4.81
N GLU A 61 13.03 -14.74 -5.78
CA GLU A 61 13.34 -13.45 -6.42
C GLU A 61 12.89 -12.28 -5.53
N LEU A 62 13.73 -11.94 -4.55
CA LEU A 62 13.52 -10.84 -3.62
C LEU A 62 14.25 -9.57 -4.10
N ASP A 63 13.70 -8.93 -5.13
CA ASP A 63 14.31 -7.81 -5.84
C ASP A 63 13.42 -6.54 -5.87
N GLU A 64 13.90 -5.50 -6.55
CA GLU A 64 13.17 -4.24 -6.76
C GLU A 64 11.81 -4.44 -7.45
N VAL A 65 11.66 -5.47 -8.29
CA VAL A 65 10.37 -5.77 -8.94
C VAL A 65 9.38 -6.30 -7.91
N THR A 66 9.83 -7.13 -6.96
CA THR A 66 9.02 -7.60 -5.83
C THR A 66 8.61 -6.43 -4.91
N LEU A 67 9.48 -5.44 -4.70
CA LEU A 67 9.12 -4.20 -4.01
C LEU A 67 8.09 -3.38 -4.80
N ALA A 68 8.26 -3.20 -6.10
CA ALA A 68 7.31 -2.45 -6.91
C ALA A 68 5.91 -3.09 -6.92
N LEU A 69 5.84 -4.41 -7.11
CA LEU A 69 4.57 -5.17 -7.09
C LEU A 69 3.88 -5.11 -5.73
N SER A 70 4.63 -5.32 -4.64
CA SER A 70 4.06 -5.25 -3.29
C SER A 70 3.55 -3.85 -2.96
N ALA A 71 4.24 -2.79 -3.36
CA ALA A 71 3.79 -1.41 -3.16
C ALA A 71 2.45 -1.13 -3.87
N GLN A 72 2.32 -1.54 -5.14
CA GLN A 72 1.08 -1.37 -5.91
C GLN A 72 -0.11 -2.08 -5.23
N LEU A 73 0.11 -3.31 -4.76
CA LEU A 73 -0.91 -4.11 -4.11
C LEU A 73 -1.35 -3.51 -2.77
N LEU A 74 -0.40 -2.99 -1.98
CA LEU A 74 -0.66 -2.42 -0.65
C LEU A 74 -1.29 -1.04 -0.72
N ILE A 75 -0.88 -0.18 -1.67
CA ILE A 75 -1.55 1.10 -1.89
C ILE A 75 -3.00 0.88 -2.31
N ALA A 76 -3.30 -0.17 -3.08
CA ALA A 76 -4.67 -0.53 -3.44
C ALA A 76 -5.46 -1.16 -2.27
N ASN A 77 -4.82 -2.03 -1.47
CA ASN A 77 -5.41 -2.67 -0.30
C ASN A 77 -4.34 -2.92 0.78
N PRO A 78 -4.27 -2.07 1.81
CA PRO A 78 -3.20 -2.14 2.80
C PRO A 78 -3.41 -3.22 3.88
N ASP A 79 -4.54 -3.94 3.89
CA ASP A 79 -4.84 -4.94 4.93
C ASP A 79 -4.39 -6.35 4.56
N ILE A 80 -3.53 -6.49 3.55
CA ILE A 80 -3.03 -7.80 3.11
C ILE A 80 -1.69 -8.10 3.79
N THR A 81 -1.79 -8.72 4.96
CA THR A 81 -0.64 -9.10 5.80
C THR A 81 0.44 -9.88 5.05
N THR A 82 0.06 -10.79 4.15
CA THR A 82 1.02 -11.58 3.38
C THR A 82 1.91 -10.72 2.48
N VAL A 83 1.37 -9.66 1.90
CA VAL A 83 2.14 -8.77 1.01
C VAL A 83 3.11 -7.91 1.83
N TRP A 84 2.70 -7.43 3.01
CA TRP A 84 3.62 -6.77 3.95
C TRP A 84 4.78 -7.68 4.37
N ASN A 85 4.51 -8.96 4.65
CA ASN A 85 5.54 -9.93 5.01
C ASN A 85 6.54 -10.14 3.87
N ILE A 86 6.07 -10.30 2.62
CA ILE A 86 6.94 -10.43 1.45
C ILE A 86 7.80 -9.18 1.31
N ARG A 87 7.20 -7.99 1.44
CA ARG A 87 7.91 -6.73 1.32
C ARG A 87 9.03 -6.59 2.35
N ARG A 88 8.76 -6.91 3.62
CA ARG A 88 9.79 -6.91 4.68
C ARG A 88 10.93 -7.87 4.36
N GLN A 89 10.61 -9.11 3.99
CA GLN A 89 11.60 -10.11 3.58
C GLN A 89 12.48 -9.60 2.44
N THR A 90 11.89 -8.91 1.46
CA THR A 90 12.66 -8.32 0.36
C THR A 90 13.57 -7.20 0.82
N LEU A 91 13.10 -6.27 1.66
CA LEU A 91 13.93 -5.18 2.18
C LEU A 91 15.11 -5.70 3.02
N GLU A 92 14.89 -6.74 3.82
CA GLU A 92 15.94 -7.39 4.61
C GLU A 92 16.95 -8.14 3.72
N HIS A 93 16.52 -8.63 2.56
CA HIS A 93 17.38 -9.35 1.62
C HIS A 93 18.35 -8.44 0.84
N LEU A 94 18.01 -7.17 0.62
CA LEU A 94 18.79 -6.27 -0.24
C LEU A 94 20.17 -5.86 0.32
N GLN A 95 20.50 -6.22 1.57
CA GLN A 95 21.83 -6.01 2.20
C GLN A 95 22.46 -4.64 1.89
N LEU A 96 21.68 -3.57 2.13
CA LEU A 96 22.08 -2.20 1.82
C LEU A 96 23.11 -1.67 2.84
N SER A 97 23.99 -0.77 2.40
CA SER A 97 24.81 0.05 3.33
C SER A 97 23.92 0.94 4.18
N ASP A 98 24.44 1.49 5.28
CA ASP A 98 23.63 2.31 6.20
C ASP A 98 23.04 3.55 5.50
N GLU A 99 23.77 4.20 4.60
CA GLU A 99 23.27 5.34 3.82
C GLU A 99 22.12 4.93 2.89
N ASN A 100 22.32 3.87 2.09
CA ASN A 100 21.30 3.37 1.17
C ASN A 100 20.08 2.82 1.92
N LYS A 101 20.30 2.21 3.09
CA LYS A 101 19.25 1.71 3.97
C LYS A 101 18.44 2.86 4.55
N GLN A 102 19.07 3.96 4.95
CA GLN A 102 18.39 5.15 5.41
C GLN A 102 17.49 5.73 4.30
N GLU A 103 18.01 5.92 3.09
CA GLU A 103 17.24 6.44 1.96
C GLU A 103 16.05 5.53 1.61
N ARG A 104 16.28 4.21 1.52
CA ARG A 104 15.23 3.23 1.26
C ARG A 104 14.12 3.27 2.31
N LEU A 105 14.48 3.35 3.58
CA LEU A 105 13.50 3.36 4.67
C LEU A 105 12.72 4.68 4.73
N VAL A 106 13.32 5.80 4.31
CA VAL A 106 12.58 7.06 4.10
C VAL A 106 11.51 6.89 3.01
N GLU A 107 11.82 6.21 1.89
CA GLU A 107 10.82 5.91 0.86
C GLU A 107 9.69 4.99 1.39
N GLU A 108 10.03 4.02 2.24
CA GLU A 108 9.04 3.16 2.91
C GLU A 108 8.08 3.97 3.81
N LEU A 109 8.57 5.00 4.50
CA LEU A 109 7.70 5.90 5.27
C LEU A 109 6.71 6.65 4.36
N HIS A 110 7.12 7.06 3.16
CA HIS A 110 6.20 7.70 2.21
C HIS A 110 5.17 6.70 1.65
N MET A 111 5.58 5.44 1.43
CA MET A 111 4.68 4.39 0.95
C MET A 111 3.63 4.00 2.02
N THR A 112 4.04 3.87 3.29
CA THR A 112 3.09 3.65 4.40
C THR A 112 2.13 4.82 4.57
N GLU A 113 2.58 6.07 4.40
CA GLU A 113 1.67 7.23 4.40
C GLU A 113 0.64 7.14 3.27
N LYS A 114 1.04 6.75 2.05
CA LYS A 114 0.09 6.51 0.94
C LYS A 114 -0.97 5.46 1.33
N CYS A 115 -0.56 4.39 1.99
CA CYS A 115 -1.47 3.34 2.48
C CYS A 115 -2.42 3.86 3.57
N LEU A 116 -1.90 4.65 4.52
CA LEU A 116 -2.70 5.26 5.58
C LEU A 116 -3.70 6.29 5.07
N ARG A 117 -3.41 7.00 3.97
CA ARG A 117 -4.40 7.87 3.31
C ARG A 117 -5.56 7.07 2.71
N VAL A 118 -5.32 5.83 2.29
CA VAL A 118 -6.36 4.93 1.76
C VAL A 118 -7.17 4.29 2.89
N ASN A 119 -6.48 3.80 3.93
CA ASN A 119 -7.12 3.29 5.13
C ASN A 119 -6.32 3.72 6.39
N PRO A 120 -6.75 4.78 7.08
CA PRO A 120 -6.07 5.27 8.28
C PRO A 120 -6.03 4.26 9.44
N LYS A 121 -6.90 3.24 9.41
CA LYS A 121 -7.04 2.19 10.43
C LYS A 121 -6.33 0.90 10.04
N SER A 122 -5.54 0.92 8.96
CA SER A 122 -4.84 -0.28 8.50
C SER A 122 -3.74 -0.66 9.49
N TYR A 123 -3.97 -1.76 10.22
CA TYR A 123 -2.98 -2.32 11.13
C TYR A 123 -1.67 -2.68 10.41
N GLY A 124 -1.75 -3.23 9.19
CA GLY A 124 -0.58 -3.59 8.40
C GLY A 124 0.33 -2.39 8.10
N SER A 125 -0.29 -1.24 7.78
CA SER A 125 0.43 0.01 7.48
C SER A 125 1.14 0.56 8.70
N TRP A 126 0.44 0.69 9.83
CA TRP A 126 1.02 1.15 11.09
C TRP A 126 2.12 0.21 11.59
N HIS A 127 1.87 -1.10 11.58
CA HIS A 127 2.83 -2.10 12.01
C HIS A 127 4.10 -2.08 11.14
N HIS A 128 3.97 -1.96 9.82
CA HIS A 128 5.14 -1.81 8.94
C HIS A 128 5.87 -0.50 9.19
N ARG A 129 5.14 0.60 9.42
CA ARG A 129 5.73 1.91 9.74
C ARG A 129 6.56 1.87 11.02
N CYS A 130 6.06 1.23 12.09
CA CYS A 130 6.84 0.98 13.31
C CYS A 130 8.13 0.19 13.01
N TRP A 131 8.03 -0.90 12.24
CA TRP A 131 9.20 -1.69 11.85
C TRP A 131 10.23 -0.84 11.09
N VAL A 132 9.80 0.00 10.14
CA VAL A 132 10.66 0.92 9.39
C VAL A 132 11.42 1.84 10.36
N LEU A 133 10.71 2.54 11.25
CA LEU A 133 11.31 3.47 12.21
C LEU A 133 12.31 2.80 13.16
N THR A 134 12.03 1.57 13.61
CA THR A 134 12.94 0.81 14.48
C THR A 134 14.16 0.26 13.74
N THR A 135 14.08 0.13 12.41
CA THR A 135 15.13 -0.44 11.55
C THR A 135 16.01 0.64 10.92
N MET A 136 15.52 1.88 10.89
CA MET A 136 16.23 3.04 10.36
C MET A 136 17.48 3.37 11.17
N PRO A 137 18.64 3.61 10.53
CA PRO A 137 19.83 4.10 11.22
C PRO A 137 19.60 5.44 11.94
N THR A 138 18.87 6.37 11.32
CA THR A 138 18.59 7.70 11.88
C THR A 138 17.10 8.06 11.76
N PRO A 139 16.25 7.61 12.71
CA PRO A 139 14.82 7.92 12.71
C PRO A 139 14.56 9.38 13.11
N LYS A 140 13.65 10.05 12.38
CA LYS A 140 13.21 11.44 12.65
C LYS A 140 11.92 11.44 13.45
N TRP A 141 12.01 11.19 14.76
CA TRP A 141 10.85 11.06 15.65
C TRP A 141 9.94 12.28 15.69
N ASP A 142 10.48 13.50 15.57
CA ASP A 142 9.67 14.72 15.56
C ASP A 142 8.70 14.77 14.35
N GLN A 143 9.15 14.28 13.20
CA GLN A 143 8.31 14.20 11.99
C GLN A 143 7.23 13.13 12.16
N GLU A 144 7.55 12.02 12.81
CA GLU A 144 6.59 10.96 13.10
C GLU A 144 5.52 11.43 14.09
N LEU A 145 5.92 12.12 15.16
CA LEU A 145 5.00 12.67 16.13
C LEU A 145 4.01 13.66 15.48
N ALA A 146 4.49 14.52 14.58
CA ALA A 146 3.65 15.43 13.81
C ALA A 146 2.63 14.67 12.93
N LEU A 147 3.03 13.54 12.34
CA LEU A 147 2.13 12.69 11.56
C LEU A 147 1.08 12.00 12.44
N CYS A 148 1.46 11.48 13.60
CA CYS A 148 0.51 10.89 14.55
C CYS A 148 -0.54 11.92 14.98
N ASN A 149 -0.11 13.13 15.36
CA ASN A 149 -1.02 14.23 15.71
C ASN A 149 -2.00 14.53 14.56
N LYS A 150 -1.49 14.61 13.32
CA LYS A 150 -2.35 14.81 12.14
C LYS A 150 -3.42 13.72 11.99
N TYR A 151 -3.09 12.44 12.20
CA TYR A 151 -4.09 11.36 12.08
C TYR A 151 -5.05 11.29 13.26
N LEU A 152 -4.63 11.70 14.46
CA LEU A 152 -5.50 11.87 15.62
C LEU A 152 -6.45 13.07 15.46
N ASP A 153 -5.98 14.17 14.85
CA ASP A 153 -6.83 15.33 14.52
C ASP A 153 -7.92 14.95 13.49
N LEU A 154 -7.64 13.99 12.60
CA LEU A 154 -8.60 13.47 11.62
C LEU A 154 -9.60 12.48 12.24
N ASP A 155 -9.14 11.64 13.17
CA ASP A 155 -9.97 10.71 13.93
C ASP A 155 -9.34 10.47 15.32
N GLU A 156 -9.92 11.12 16.33
CA GLU A 156 -9.44 11.07 17.72
C GLU A 156 -9.45 9.66 18.33
N ARG A 157 -10.14 8.71 17.69
CA ARG A 157 -10.31 7.31 18.15
C ARG A 157 -9.57 6.30 17.29
N ASN A 158 -8.71 6.77 16.39
CA ASN A 158 -7.85 5.91 15.55
C ASN A 158 -6.85 5.14 16.42
#